data_AF-A0A1F6Q0U8-F1
#
_entry.id   AF-A0A1F6Q0U8-F1
#
_cell.length_a   1.000
_cell.length_b   1.000
_cell.length_c   1.000
_cell.angle_alpha   90.00
_cell.angle_beta   90.00
_cell.angle_gamma   90.00
#
_symmetry.space_group_name_H-M   'P 1'
#
loop_
_entity.id
_entity.type
_entity.pdbx_description
1 polymer ?
#
loop_
_entity_poly.entity_id
_entity_poly.type
_entity_poly.pdbx_seq_one_letter_code
_entity_poly.pdbx_strand_id
1 'polypeptide(L)'
;MTMNSFASTKATQLFSKKFTDFNYNTLGKTDLLVSEIGFGAGKIDIRSPLNRDALKKALLSGINLINTSSNYTDGNSEILIGEVLAEIVNANLISRESLVVVTKVGLLQGKNYDLSQERKEENFPFPDVIEIEKGFEYCIHPEFIEDQVKRSLERLKLKTIDVYLIQEPEYYLRWAKNKNIDKKNAENKLYAQIKKTFEYLEKEVQKGRIKHYGISSNTFTKDNDNYDYISLEKIFAIANEISPYNHFDVIEFPMNLFEKEAVLKTNQSNNISLLDLAEKKNLGVLIGRPLNVKFNNKSLKLAKPIIPAVPTKEIIDSELIAIGKLEKLIVKKLTPLGDEEILSEIKNNLFIFEELNNNWQDFEDTFDWKNKLNNYFLPKFHYYKNYIKNNSLKNEDLEMDLYSCTFKVGKLFSLVSAYWENEYSKFTDKIHAELADSVPEFDKTTKLSNMAIRALRSTKGVTSVLVGMTKVPYVYDAINELKHPVNKDFDWSKIFISVD
;
A
#
# COMPACT_ATOMS: atom_id res chain seq x y z
N MET A 1 27.38 5.33 0.61
CA MET A 1 27.82 5.73 -0.74
C MET A 1 26.58 5.93 -1.59
N THR A 2 26.43 7.08 -2.25
CA THR A 2 25.29 7.33 -3.15
C THR A 2 25.52 6.60 -4.47
N MET A 3 24.59 5.73 -4.86
CA MET A 3 24.71 4.96 -6.10
C MET A 3 24.40 5.85 -7.30
N ASN A 4 25.19 5.68 -8.37
CA ASN A 4 25.13 6.53 -9.56
C ASN A 4 24.92 5.67 -10.80
N SER A 5 23.69 5.62 -11.31
CA SER A 5 23.33 5.18 -12.65
C SER A 5 21.83 4.97 -12.75
N PHE A 6 21.28 5.17 -13.94
CA PHE A 6 19.94 4.70 -14.28
C PHE A 6 19.97 3.19 -14.53
N ALA A 7 18.80 2.56 -14.38
CA ALA A 7 18.52 1.29 -15.02
C ALA A 7 18.83 1.39 -16.52
N SER A 8 19.38 0.32 -17.10
CA SER A 8 19.65 0.28 -18.54
C SER A 8 19.06 -0.97 -19.19
N THR A 9 18.65 -0.86 -20.45
CA THR A 9 18.19 -1.97 -21.28
C THR A 9 19.19 -3.13 -21.27
N LYS A 10 20.49 -2.83 -21.46
CA LYS A 10 21.54 -3.85 -21.45
C LYS A 10 21.65 -4.58 -20.11
N ALA A 11 21.67 -3.85 -19.00
CA ALA A 11 21.84 -4.47 -17.68
C ALA A 11 20.59 -5.24 -17.24
N THR A 12 19.39 -4.72 -17.50
CA THR A 12 18.13 -5.43 -17.23
C THR A 12 17.99 -6.70 -18.08
N GLN A 13 18.40 -6.67 -19.35
CA GLN A 13 18.49 -7.86 -20.21
C GLN A 13 19.51 -8.89 -19.72
N LEU A 14 20.68 -8.45 -19.25
CA LEU A 14 21.67 -9.37 -18.69
C LEU A 14 21.21 -9.97 -17.37
N PHE A 15 20.47 -9.20 -16.57
CA PHE A 15 19.90 -9.67 -15.31
C PHE A 15 18.81 -10.72 -15.53
N SER A 16 17.88 -10.49 -16.47
CA SER A 16 16.81 -11.46 -16.77
C SER A 16 17.37 -12.81 -17.24
N LYS A 17 18.47 -12.82 -17.98
CA LYS A 17 19.15 -14.06 -18.40
C LYS A 17 19.72 -14.89 -17.25
N LYS A 18 19.88 -14.33 -16.05
CA LYS A 18 20.31 -15.07 -14.85
C LYS A 18 19.15 -15.85 -14.20
N PHE A 19 17.91 -15.49 -14.50
CA PHE A 19 16.70 -16.07 -13.92
C PHE A 19 15.80 -16.61 -15.02
N THR A 20 16.13 -17.79 -15.54
CA THR A 20 15.44 -18.40 -16.69
C THR A 20 14.16 -19.14 -16.33
N ASP A 21 13.86 -19.30 -15.04
CA ASP A 21 12.68 -20.04 -14.57
C ASP A 21 11.36 -19.25 -14.72
N PHE A 22 11.42 -17.96 -15.05
CA PHE A 22 10.25 -17.09 -15.20
C PHE A 22 10.50 -15.92 -16.16
N ASN A 23 9.42 -15.22 -16.51
CA ASN A 23 9.43 -14.20 -17.57
C ASN A 23 9.71 -12.77 -17.06
N TYR A 24 10.19 -11.94 -17.98
CA TYR A 24 10.33 -10.49 -17.83
C TYR A 24 9.61 -9.82 -19.00
N ASN A 25 8.96 -8.69 -18.74
CA ASN A 25 8.25 -7.90 -19.74
C ASN A 25 8.98 -6.58 -19.98
N THR A 26 8.91 -6.08 -21.21
CA THR A 26 9.38 -4.73 -21.52
C THR A 26 8.43 -3.72 -20.89
N LEU A 27 8.97 -2.75 -20.14
CA LEU A 27 8.22 -1.67 -19.52
C LEU A 27 7.89 -0.58 -20.55
N GLY A 28 6.96 -0.88 -21.46
CA GLY A 28 6.53 0.00 -22.54
C GLY A 28 7.70 0.53 -23.37
N LYS A 29 7.66 1.82 -23.73
CA LYS A 29 8.71 2.51 -24.50
C LYS A 29 10.00 2.82 -23.73
N THR A 30 10.13 2.41 -22.45
CA THR A 30 11.40 2.57 -21.70
C THR A 30 12.48 1.59 -22.15
N ASP A 31 12.10 0.51 -22.85
CA ASP A 31 12.96 -0.62 -23.20
C ASP A 31 13.64 -1.33 -22.00
N LEU A 32 13.21 -1.06 -20.77
CA LEU A 32 13.68 -1.76 -19.57
C LEU A 32 12.94 -3.08 -19.43
N LEU A 33 13.66 -4.18 -19.18
CA LEU A 33 13.04 -5.47 -18.85
C LEU A 33 12.80 -5.58 -17.35
N VAL A 34 11.56 -5.87 -16.96
CA VAL A 34 11.15 -6.00 -15.55
C VAL A 34 10.44 -7.32 -15.30
N SER A 35 10.63 -7.89 -14.11
CA SER A 35 9.94 -9.12 -13.71
C SER A 35 8.43 -8.91 -13.67
N GLU A 36 7.65 -9.94 -14.02
CA GLU A 36 6.16 -9.81 -14.06
C GLU A 36 5.54 -9.54 -12.68
N ILE A 37 6.30 -9.78 -11.61
CA ILE A 37 5.99 -9.33 -10.25
C ILE A 37 7.05 -8.31 -9.84
N GLY A 38 6.60 -7.14 -9.38
CA GLY A 38 7.42 -6.11 -8.78
C GLY A 38 7.25 -6.06 -7.26
N PHE A 39 8.23 -5.50 -6.56
CA PHE A 39 8.16 -5.30 -5.12
C PHE A 39 7.39 -4.02 -4.79
N GLY A 40 6.16 -4.16 -4.28
CA GLY A 40 5.33 -3.05 -3.81
C GLY A 40 5.69 -2.67 -2.37
N ALA A 41 6.19 -1.45 -2.18
CA ALA A 41 6.77 -1.01 -0.91
C ALA A 41 5.79 -0.24 0.02
N GLY A 42 4.50 -0.21 -0.29
CA GLY A 42 3.50 0.60 0.46
C GLY A 42 3.33 0.27 1.95
N LYS A 43 3.89 -0.85 2.43
CA LYS A 43 3.80 -1.28 3.84
C LYS A 43 5.16 -1.68 4.44
N ILE A 44 6.27 -1.30 3.80
CA ILE A 44 7.60 -1.53 4.37
C ILE A 44 8.08 -0.34 5.18
N ASP A 45 9.01 -0.56 6.10
CA ASP A 45 9.51 0.44 7.04
C ASP A 45 10.89 0.00 7.49
N ILE A 46 11.84 0.94 7.54
CA ILE A 46 13.24 0.72 7.92
C ILE A 46 13.40 0.08 9.31
N ARG A 47 12.46 0.32 10.22
CA ARG A 47 12.49 -0.19 11.60
C ARG A 47 12.20 -1.69 11.68
N SER A 48 11.72 -2.31 10.59
CA SER A 48 11.39 -3.73 10.55
C SER A 48 12.52 -4.54 9.87
N PRO A 49 13.27 -5.39 10.60
CA PRO A 49 14.27 -6.26 10.00
C PRO A 49 13.64 -7.27 9.02
N LEU A 50 12.40 -7.71 9.26
CA LEU A 50 11.67 -8.59 8.35
C LEU A 50 11.46 -7.96 6.97
N ASN A 51 11.19 -6.66 6.94
CA ASN A 51 10.95 -5.93 5.69
C ASN A 51 12.25 -5.81 4.89
N ARG A 52 13.37 -5.58 5.59
CA ARG A 52 14.71 -5.56 5.01
C ARG A 52 15.08 -6.90 4.38
N ASP A 53 14.90 -7.98 5.12
CA ASP A 53 15.21 -9.33 4.64
C ASP A 53 14.33 -9.72 3.45
N ALA A 54 13.05 -9.33 3.48
CA ALA A 54 12.14 -9.58 2.36
C ALA A 54 12.56 -8.84 1.10
N LEU A 55 12.86 -7.53 1.18
CA LEU A 55 13.33 -6.77 0.03
C LEU A 55 14.63 -7.35 -0.53
N LYS A 56 15.62 -7.60 0.33
CA LYS A 56 16.90 -8.20 -0.08
C LYS A 56 16.68 -9.55 -0.76
N LYS A 57 15.83 -10.42 -0.17
CA LYS A 57 15.51 -11.72 -0.75
C LYS A 57 14.85 -11.59 -2.12
N ALA A 58 13.90 -10.66 -2.30
CA ALA A 58 13.21 -10.45 -3.56
C ALA A 58 14.18 -10.09 -4.69
N LEU A 59 15.07 -9.12 -4.42
CA LEU A 59 16.06 -8.66 -5.39
C LEU A 59 17.04 -9.77 -5.77
N LEU A 60 17.57 -10.49 -4.78
CA LEU A 60 18.49 -11.61 -5.00
C LEU A 60 17.82 -12.83 -5.65
N SER A 61 16.49 -12.88 -5.70
CA SER A 61 15.72 -13.95 -6.34
C SER A 61 15.18 -13.56 -7.72
N GLY A 62 15.60 -12.42 -8.28
CA GLY A 62 15.33 -12.03 -9.65
C GLY A 62 14.19 -11.03 -9.84
N ILE A 63 13.52 -10.57 -8.77
CA ILE A 63 12.64 -9.41 -8.88
C ILE A 63 13.50 -8.17 -9.04
N ASN A 64 13.26 -7.36 -10.08
CA ASN A 64 14.10 -6.18 -10.34
C ASN A 64 13.34 -4.85 -10.42
N LEU A 65 12.02 -4.84 -10.27
CA LEU A 65 11.23 -3.61 -10.14
C LEU A 65 10.83 -3.37 -8.68
N ILE A 66 11.11 -2.16 -8.19
CA ILE A 66 10.75 -1.70 -6.84
C ILE A 66 9.86 -0.47 -6.98
N ASN A 67 8.70 -0.48 -6.33
CA ASN A 67 7.75 0.63 -6.37
C ASN A 67 7.48 1.16 -4.96
N THR A 68 7.77 2.44 -4.74
CA THR A 68 7.60 3.14 -3.45
C THR A 68 6.95 4.52 -3.69
N SER A 69 6.81 5.33 -2.64
CA SER A 69 6.38 6.72 -2.71
C SER A 69 7.02 7.52 -1.56
N SER A 70 7.14 8.84 -1.72
CA SER A 70 7.69 9.73 -0.70
C SER A 70 6.90 9.74 0.61
N ASN A 71 5.59 9.46 0.58
CA ASN A 71 4.73 9.43 1.76
C ASN A 71 4.64 8.04 2.43
N TYR A 72 5.13 6.98 1.80
CA TYR A 72 5.00 5.63 2.35
C TYR A 72 5.80 5.49 3.64
N THR A 73 5.08 5.22 4.74
CA THR A 73 5.64 5.15 6.10
C THR A 73 6.46 6.38 6.46
N ASP A 74 6.00 7.57 6.07
CA ASP A 74 6.69 8.84 6.33
C ASP A 74 8.13 8.89 5.75
N GLY A 75 8.28 8.32 4.54
CA GLY A 75 9.56 8.23 3.82
C GLY A 75 10.45 7.06 4.25
N ASN A 76 10.09 6.30 5.29
CA ASN A 76 10.91 5.17 5.77
C ASN A 76 11.03 4.04 4.74
N SER A 77 10.06 3.90 3.83
CA SER A 77 10.12 2.94 2.73
C SER A 77 11.28 3.24 1.79
N GLU A 78 11.45 4.50 1.39
CA GLU A 78 12.57 4.94 0.54
C GLU A 78 13.92 4.76 1.23
N ILE A 79 13.99 5.08 2.53
CA ILE A 79 15.21 4.89 3.33
C ILE A 79 15.61 3.41 3.37
N LEU A 80 14.64 2.52 3.64
CA LEU A 80 14.88 1.08 3.65
C LEU A 80 15.38 0.57 2.28
N ILE A 81 14.73 1.00 1.20
CA ILE A 81 15.15 0.64 -0.16
C ILE A 81 16.58 1.11 -0.41
N GLY A 82 16.90 2.38 -0.09
CA GLY A 82 18.23 2.92 -0.29
C GLY A 82 19.31 2.17 0.49
N GLU A 83 19.00 1.70 1.70
CA GLU A 83 19.92 0.87 2.49
C GLU A 83 20.16 -0.51 1.91
N VAL A 84 19.10 -1.21 1.51
CA VAL A 84 19.23 -2.54 0.89
C VAL A 84 19.95 -2.45 -0.45
N LEU A 85 19.61 -1.47 -1.28
CA LEU A 85 20.28 -1.26 -2.57
C LEU A 85 21.77 -0.97 -2.39
N ALA A 86 22.12 -0.06 -1.47
CA ALA A 86 23.52 0.26 -1.21
C ALA A 86 24.29 -0.98 -0.71
N GLU A 87 23.70 -1.79 0.16
CA GLU A 87 24.31 -3.03 0.63
C GLU A 87 24.60 -4.00 -0.53
N ILE A 88 23.59 -4.36 -1.32
CA ILE A 88 23.73 -5.40 -2.35
C ILE A 88 24.61 -4.95 -3.53
N VAL A 89 24.60 -3.65 -3.85
CA VAL A 89 25.44 -3.07 -4.91
C VAL A 89 26.90 -2.99 -4.45
N ASN A 90 27.16 -2.52 -3.23
CA ASN A 90 28.53 -2.47 -2.71
C ASN A 90 29.13 -3.87 -2.51
N ALA A 91 28.29 -4.86 -2.23
CA ALA A 91 28.69 -6.27 -2.18
C ALA A 91 28.84 -6.93 -3.56
N ASN A 92 28.67 -6.18 -4.67
CA ASN A 92 28.71 -6.67 -6.06
C ASN A 92 27.76 -7.84 -6.35
N LEU A 93 26.65 -7.95 -5.60
CA LEU A 93 25.66 -9.03 -5.81
C LEU A 93 24.77 -8.73 -7.01
N ILE A 94 24.40 -7.45 -7.19
CA ILE A 94 23.54 -6.95 -8.26
C ILE A 94 24.05 -5.56 -8.64
N SER A 95 24.05 -5.20 -9.94
CA SER A 95 24.42 -3.86 -10.38
C SER A 95 23.22 -2.90 -10.30
N ARG A 96 23.44 -1.62 -10.00
CA ARG A 96 22.36 -0.62 -9.92
C ARG A 96 21.58 -0.51 -11.23
N GLU A 97 22.25 -0.66 -12.38
CA GLU A 97 21.68 -0.57 -13.72
C GLU A 97 20.71 -1.71 -14.04
N SER A 98 20.72 -2.80 -13.27
CA SER A 98 19.81 -3.93 -13.46
C SER A 98 18.49 -3.80 -12.69
N LEU A 99 18.40 -2.83 -11.78
CA LEU A 99 17.25 -2.59 -10.91
C LEU A 99 16.48 -1.36 -11.38
N VAL A 100 15.15 -1.43 -11.39
CA VAL A 100 14.25 -0.34 -11.77
C VAL A 100 13.55 0.18 -10.52
N VAL A 101 13.81 1.43 -10.16
CA VAL A 101 13.23 2.10 -8.99
C VAL A 101 12.18 3.10 -9.45
N VAL A 102 10.94 2.85 -8.99
CA VAL A 102 9.79 3.73 -9.18
C VAL A 102 9.48 4.40 -7.85
N THR A 103 9.45 5.73 -7.81
CA THR A 103 8.89 6.47 -6.66
C THR A 103 7.81 7.45 -7.13
N LYS A 104 7.05 7.99 -6.17
CA LYS A 104 5.91 8.87 -6.45
C LYS A 104 5.88 10.10 -5.56
N VAL A 105 5.10 11.08 -5.99
CA VAL A 105 4.90 12.37 -5.31
C VAL A 105 3.47 12.87 -5.47
N GLY A 106 3.00 13.66 -4.52
CA GLY A 106 1.71 14.34 -4.61
C GLY A 106 1.06 14.53 -3.24
N LEU A 107 1.26 13.55 -2.36
CA LEU A 107 0.62 13.50 -1.03
C LEU A 107 1.54 14.14 0.03
N LEU A 108 0.98 15.08 0.80
CA LEU A 108 1.64 15.72 1.93
C LEU A 108 1.00 15.22 3.22
N GLN A 109 1.67 14.26 3.86
CA GLN A 109 1.30 13.63 5.12
C GLN A 109 2.57 13.50 5.97
N GLY A 110 2.43 13.40 7.29
CA GLY A 110 3.59 13.30 8.20
C GLY A 110 4.56 14.46 7.98
N LYS A 111 5.85 14.17 7.82
CA LYS A 111 6.91 15.19 7.62
C LYS A 111 6.67 16.10 6.42
N ASN A 112 6.02 15.62 5.36
CA ASN A 112 5.70 16.47 4.22
C ASN A 112 4.55 17.45 4.55
N TYR A 113 3.62 17.05 5.41
CA TYR A 113 2.59 17.95 5.93
C TYR A 113 3.21 18.98 6.88
N ASP A 114 4.09 18.53 7.79
CA ASP A 114 4.81 19.40 8.74
C ASP A 114 5.61 20.47 7.98
N LEU A 115 6.37 20.07 6.95
CA LEU A 115 7.09 20.99 6.06
C LEU A 115 6.16 22.01 5.38
N SER A 116 4.96 21.59 4.98
CA SER A 116 3.97 22.50 4.40
C SER A 116 3.49 23.52 5.42
N GLN A 117 3.26 23.10 6.67
CA GLN A 117 2.87 24.01 7.75
C GLN A 117 3.98 25.00 8.09
N GLU A 118 5.22 24.55 8.24
CA GLU A 118 6.38 25.41 8.47
C GLU A 118 6.49 26.50 7.39
N ARG A 119 6.37 26.11 6.11
CA ARG A 119 6.37 27.06 4.99
C ARG A 119 5.21 28.05 5.00
N LYS A 120 4.03 27.63 5.47
CA LYS A 120 2.87 28.53 5.63
C LYS A 120 3.10 29.52 6.76
N GLU A 121 3.68 29.09 7.87
CA GLU A 121 4.07 29.96 9.00
C GLU A 121 5.13 30.99 8.58
N GLU A 122 6.05 30.61 7.70
CA GLU A 122 7.03 31.51 7.07
C GLU A 122 6.46 32.38 5.94
N ASN A 123 5.14 32.33 5.69
CA ASN A 123 4.44 33.06 4.63
C ASN A 123 4.98 32.77 3.21
N PHE A 124 5.45 31.54 2.98
CA PHE A 124 5.96 31.05 1.69
C PHE A 124 5.43 29.64 1.35
N PRO A 125 4.09 29.45 1.28
CA PRO A 125 3.50 28.14 1.02
C PRO A 125 3.87 27.60 -0.35
N PHE A 126 3.84 26.27 -0.52
CA PHE A 126 3.89 25.70 -1.87
C PHE A 126 2.69 26.20 -2.69
N PRO A 127 2.91 26.71 -3.92
CA PRO A 127 1.79 27.16 -4.74
C PRO A 127 0.84 26.01 -5.09
N ASP A 128 -0.44 26.34 -5.31
CA ASP A 128 -1.52 25.38 -5.64
C ASP A 128 -1.71 24.23 -4.61
N VAL A 129 -1.12 24.30 -3.42
CA VAL A 129 -1.39 23.32 -2.34
C VAL A 129 -2.84 23.40 -1.90
N ILE A 130 -3.46 22.24 -1.73
CA ILE A 130 -4.84 22.11 -1.23
C ILE A 130 -4.88 21.27 0.04
N GLU A 131 -5.73 21.65 0.98
CA GLU A 131 -6.03 20.85 2.17
C GLU A 131 -7.17 19.89 1.87
N ILE A 132 -6.91 18.59 2.04
CA ILE A 132 -7.93 17.53 1.90
C ILE A 132 -8.65 17.35 3.23
N GLU A 133 -7.88 17.21 4.31
CA GLU A 133 -8.32 17.16 5.70
C GLU A 133 -7.16 17.53 6.62
N LYS A 134 -7.43 17.71 7.92
CA LYS A 134 -6.39 18.05 8.90
C LYS A 134 -5.29 16.96 8.91
N GLY A 135 -4.04 17.36 8.69
CA GLY A 135 -2.91 16.43 8.60
C GLY A 135 -2.69 15.81 7.20
N PHE A 136 -3.47 16.22 6.20
CA PHE A 136 -3.34 15.72 4.84
C PHE A 136 -3.61 16.79 3.77
N GLU A 137 -2.57 17.12 3.02
CA GLU A 137 -2.59 18.04 1.89
C GLU A 137 -2.18 17.36 0.58
N TYR A 138 -2.47 18.03 -0.54
CA TYR A 138 -2.12 17.58 -1.88
C TYR A 138 -1.46 18.71 -2.68
N CYS A 139 -0.37 18.40 -3.39
CA CYS A 139 0.32 19.34 -4.26
C CYS A 139 1.10 18.63 -5.37
N ILE A 140 1.00 19.13 -6.60
CA ILE A 140 1.83 18.69 -7.75
C ILE A 140 2.57 19.85 -8.41
N HIS A 141 2.61 21.01 -7.75
CA HIS A 141 3.26 22.19 -8.27
C HIS A 141 4.77 21.97 -8.43
N PRO A 142 5.42 22.46 -9.50
CA PRO A 142 6.85 22.29 -9.76
C PRO A 142 7.78 22.54 -8.56
N GLU A 143 7.50 23.52 -7.71
CA GLU A 143 8.31 23.80 -6.51
C GLU A 143 8.27 22.65 -5.49
N PHE A 144 7.11 22.02 -5.28
CA PHE A 144 7.01 20.85 -4.41
C PHE A 144 7.68 19.63 -5.07
N ILE A 145 7.50 19.48 -6.39
CA ILE A 145 8.16 18.40 -7.15
C ILE A 145 9.69 18.51 -7.03
N GLU A 146 10.26 19.71 -7.14
CA GLU A 146 11.70 19.96 -7.00
C GLU A 146 12.25 19.50 -5.65
N ASP A 147 11.60 19.93 -4.56
CA ASP A 147 11.93 19.58 -3.19
C ASP A 147 11.86 18.05 -3.00
N GLN A 148 10.79 17.43 -3.47
CA GLN A 148 10.57 16.00 -3.27
C GLN A 148 11.46 15.12 -4.13
N VAL A 149 11.83 15.52 -5.36
CA VAL A 149 12.84 14.80 -6.15
C VAL A 149 14.16 14.76 -5.38
N LYS A 150 14.60 15.91 -4.85
CA LYS A 150 15.84 15.99 -4.06
C LYS A 150 15.79 15.07 -2.83
N ARG A 151 14.73 15.15 -2.02
CA ARG A 151 14.61 14.36 -0.79
C ARG A 151 14.44 12.86 -1.06
N SER A 152 13.74 12.49 -2.14
CA SER A 152 13.58 11.09 -2.53
C SER A 152 14.93 10.49 -2.95
N LEU A 153 15.73 11.22 -3.72
CA LEU A 153 17.11 10.83 -4.07
C LEU A 153 17.99 10.63 -2.83
N GLU A 154 17.91 11.54 -1.86
CA GLU A 154 18.63 11.45 -0.59
C GLU A 154 18.23 10.19 0.21
N ARG A 155 16.91 9.97 0.41
CA ARG A 155 16.40 8.79 1.14
C ARG A 155 16.75 7.49 0.44
N LEU A 156 16.59 7.42 -0.89
CA LEU A 156 16.94 6.26 -1.71
C LEU A 156 18.46 6.06 -1.85
N LYS A 157 19.29 7.03 -1.43
CA LYS A 157 20.75 7.02 -1.63
C LYS A 157 21.11 6.85 -3.12
N LEU A 158 20.34 7.48 -4.01
CA LEU A 158 20.50 7.45 -5.46
C LEU A 158 20.87 8.84 -5.99
N LYS A 159 21.57 8.89 -7.13
CA LYS A 159 21.69 10.12 -7.93
C LYS A 159 20.59 10.27 -8.98
N THR A 160 19.89 9.17 -9.27
CA THR A 160 18.99 9.02 -10.41
C THR A 160 17.78 8.13 -10.05
N ILE A 161 16.58 8.55 -10.46
CA ILE A 161 15.32 7.79 -10.34
C ILE A 161 14.91 7.27 -11.74
N ASP A 162 14.58 5.98 -11.85
CA ASP A 162 14.26 5.39 -13.15
C ASP A 162 12.87 5.82 -13.63
N VAL A 163 11.88 5.79 -12.74
CA VAL A 163 10.51 6.25 -13.05
C VAL A 163 9.97 7.09 -11.89
N TYR A 164 9.46 8.28 -12.19
CA TYR A 164 8.86 9.19 -11.21
C TYR A 164 7.38 9.43 -11.51
N LEU A 165 6.48 9.01 -10.62
CA LEU A 165 5.04 9.09 -10.87
C LEU A 165 4.39 10.23 -10.07
N ILE A 166 3.46 10.95 -10.69
CA ILE A 166 2.49 11.77 -9.95
C ILE A 166 1.46 10.82 -9.33
N GLN A 167 1.27 10.89 -8.02
CA GLN A 167 0.38 10.02 -7.27
C GLN A 167 -0.98 10.66 -7.06
N GLU A 168 -2.02 10.00 -7.56
CA GLU A 168 -3.44 10.26 -7.30
C GLU A 168 -3.89 11.71 -7.57
N PRO A 169 -3.68 12.26 -8.79
CA PRO A 169 -4.15 13.59 -9.17
C PRO A 169 -5.65 13.82 -8.95
N GLU A 170 -6.43 12.75 -8.84
CA GLU A 170 -7.86 12.82 -8.56
C GLU A 170 -8.20 13.41 -7.18
N TYR A 171 -7.24 13.52 -6.25
CA TYR A 171 -7.45 14.24 -4.99
C TYR A 171 -7.84 15.70 -5.21
N TYR A 172 -7.28 16.34 -6.24
CA TYR A 172 -7.70 17.69 -6.63
C TYR A 172 -9.17 17.74 -7.04
N LEU A 173 -9.65 16.77 -7.83
CA LEU A 173 -11.04 16.70 -8.25
C LEU A 173 -11.97 16.41 -7.07
N ARG A 174 -11.59 15.53 -6.15
CA ARG A 174 -12.38 15.27 -4.93
C ARG A 174 -12.50 16.52 -4.06
N TRP A 175 -11.40 17.25 -3.87
CA TRP A 175 -11.41 18.54 -3.18
C TRP A 175 -12.30 19.57 -3.90
N ALA A 176 -12.17 19.68 -5.21
CA ALA A 176 -12.96 20.62 -6.02
C ALA A 176 -14.46 20.31 -5.93
N LYS A 177 -14.83 19.02 -5.93
CA LYS A 177 -16.21 18.56 -5.68
C LYS A 177 -16.72 19.03 -4.32
N ASN A 178 -15.93 18.84 -3.26
CA ASN A 178 -16.29 19.27 -1.91
C ASN A 178 -16.39 20.80 -1.77
N LYS A 179 -15.71 21.55 -2.64
CA LYS A 179 -15.82 23.02 -2.75
C LYS A 179 -16.91 23.47 -3.73
N ASN A 180 -17.75 22.56 -4.23
CA ASN A 180 -18.82 22.84 -5.20
C ASN A 180 -18.32 23.53 -6.48
N ILE A 181 -17.08 23.25 -6.90
CA ILE A 181 -16.55 23.73 -8.18
C ILE A 181 -17.21 22.91 -9.30
N ASP A 182 -17.58 23.55 -10.40
CA ASP A 182 -18.08 22.85 -11.59
C ASP A 182 -17.03 21.87 -12.13
N LYS A 183 -17.48 20.68 -12.55
CA LYS A 183 -16.60 19.59 -13.00
C LYS A 183 -15.70 20.02 -14.15
N LYS A 184 -16.23 20.73 -15.15
CA LYS A 184 -15.45 21.15 -16.32
C LYS A 184 -14.35 22.14 -15.93
N ASN A 185 -14.66 23.07 -15.02
CA ASN A 185 -13.68 24.01 -14.49
C ASN A 185 -12.59 23.31 -13.65
N ALA A 186 -12.98 22.36 -12.81
CA ALA A 186 -12.04 21.55 -12.03
C ALA A 186 -11.13 20.72 -12.94
N GLU A 187 -11.67 20.04 -13.95
CA GLU A 187 -10.89 19.31 -14.95
C GLU A 187 -9.89 20.23 -15.67
N ASN A 188 -10.34 21.38 -16.18
CA ASN A 188 -9.48 22.33 -16.88
C ASN A 188 -8.29 22.77 -16.01
N LYS A 189 -8.54 23.07 -14.72
CA LYS A 189 -7.48 23.47 -13.79
C LYS A 189 -6.54 22.30 -13.45
N LEU A 190 -7.05 21.09 -13.26
CA LEU A 190 -6.21 19.91 -13.03
C LEU A 190 -5.31 19.62 -14.23
N TYR A 191 -5.87 19.55 -15.44
CA TYR A 191 -5.08 19.25 -16.65
C TYR A 191 -4.05 20.35 -16.94
N ALA A 192 -4.37 21.61 -16.64
CA ALA A 192 -3.38 22.71 -16.69
C ALA A 192 -2.25 22.53 -15.66
N GLN A 193 -2.56 22.10 -14.43
CA GLN A 193 -1.54 21.76 -13.43
C GLN A 193 -0.67 20.58 -13.89
N ILE A 194 -1.28 19.50 -14.40
CA ILE A 194 -0.56 18.34 -14.94
C ILE A 194 0.40 18.76 -16.05
N LYS A 195 -0.06 19.62 -16.99
CA LYS A 195 0.81 20.15 -18.05
C LYS A 195 2.02 20.88 -17.48
N LYS A 196 1.81 21.80 -16.53
CA LYS A 196 2.89 22.54 -15.85
C LYS A 196 3.87 21.59 -15.14
N THR A 197 3.35 20.54 -14.50
CA THR A 197 4.16 19.51 -13.86
C THR A 197 4.97 18.71 -14.88
N PHE A 198 4.38 18.30 -16.01
CA PHE A 198 5.09 17.56 -17.07
C PHE A 198 6.19 18.40 -17.71
N GLU A 199 5.94 19.68 -18.00
CA GLU A 199 6.97 20.61 -18.48
C GLU A 199 8.15 20.72 -17.52
N TYR A 200 7.89 20.65 -16.21
CA TYR A 200 8.95 20.62 -15.20
C TYR A 200 9.66 19.26 -15.14
N LEU A 201 8.92 18.15 -15.21
CA LEU A 201 9.51 16.81 -15.21
C LEU A 201 10.43 16.58 -16.42
N GLU A 202 10.12 17.15 -17.59
CA GLU A 202 11.05 17.14 -18.73
C GLU A 202 12.37 17.86 -18.41
N LYS A 203 12.35 18.94 -17.62
CA LYS A 203 13.58 19.58 -17.12
C LYS A 203 14.34 18.68 -16.16
N GLU A 204 13.64 17.92 -15.33
CA GLU A 204 14.25 16.93 -14.44
C GLU A 204 14.90 15.76 -15.19
N VAL A 205 14.32 15.37 -16.33
CA VAL A 205 14.95 14.43 -17.27
C VAL A 205 16.21 15.04 -17.87
N GLN A 206 16.16 16.29 -18.33
CA GLN A 206 17.34 17.00 -18.88
C GLN A 206 18.46 17.17 -17.84
N LYS A 207 18.11 17.43 -16.58
CA LYS A 207 19.05 17.46 -15.44
C LYS A 207 19.62 16.08 -15.10
N GLY A 208 19.05 15.01 -15.65
CA GLY A 208 19.45 13.64 -15.38
C GLY A 208 19.12 13.17 -13.97
N ARG A 209 18.13 13.77 -13.28
CA ARG A 209 17.69 13.31 -11.95
C ARG A 209 16.62 12.22 -12.04
N ILE A 210 15.78 12.26 -13.08
CA ILE A 210 14.80 11.23 -13.41
C ILE A 210 14.99 10.76 -14.86
N LYS A 211 14.58 9.53 -15.21
CA LYS A 211 14.67 9.04 -16.61
C LYS A 211 13.32 9.04 -17.32
N HIS A 212 12.30 8.56 -16.64
CA HIS A 212 10.93 8.47 -17.13
C HIS A 212 9.98 9.02 -16.08
N TYR A 213 8.79 9.44 -16.51
CA TYR A 213 7.73 9.84 -15.59
C TYR A 213 6.36 9.30 -16.03
N GLY A 214 5.39 9.47 -15.14
CA GLY A 214 4.08 8.86 -15.30
C GLY A 214 3.05 9.33 -14.28
N ILE A 215 1.89 8.66 -14.28
CA ILE A 215 0.82 8.91 -13.32
C ILE A 215 0.36 7.59 -12.70
N SER A 216 0.23 7.59 -11.38
CA SER A 216 -0.46 6.57 -10.61
C SER A 216 -1.86 7.07 -10.26
N SER A 217 -2.92 6.47 -10.78
CA SER A 217 -4.30 6.89 -10.50
C SER A 217 -5.20 5.72 -10.13
N ASN A 218 -6.04 5.92 -9.12
CA ASN A 218 -7.11 5.00 -8.73
C ASN A 218 -8.37 5.17 -9.58
N THR A 219 -8.44 6.17 -10.46
CA THR A 219 -9.68 6.55 -11.16
C THR A 219 -9.61 6.46 -12.67
N PHE A 220 -8.50 5.97 -13.24
CA PHE A 220 -8.38 5.75 -14.69
C PHE A 220 -9.47 4.85 -15.29
N THR A 221 -10.07 3.96 -14.48
CA THR A 221 -11.09 3.00 -14.94
C THR A 221 -12.52 3.43 -14.62
N LYS A 222 -12.72 4.61 -14.04
CA LYS A 222 -14.05 5.15 -13.74
C LYS A 222 -14.77 5.60 -15.02
N ASP A 223 -16.08 5.76 -14.91
CA ASP A 223 -16.91 6.30 -16.00
C ASP A 223 -16.57 7.78 -16.23
N ASN A 224 -16.67 8.22 -17.49
CA ASN A 224 -16.36 9.59 -17.90
C ASN A 224 -17.17 10.63 -17.13
N ASP A 225 -18.38 10.28 -16.70
CA ASP A 225 -19.29 11.16 -15.96
C ASP A 225 -18.93 11.27 -14.47
N ASN A 226 -18.11 10.35 -13.94
CA ASN A 226 -17.64 10.44 -12.57
C ASN A 226 -16.80 11.71 -12.36
N TYR A 227 -17.03 12.42 -11.26
CA TYR A 227 -16.41 13.71 -11.01
C TYR A 227 -14.88 13.59 -10.88
N ASP A 228 -14.39 12.52 -10.24
CA ASP A 228 -12.96 12.31 -10.00
C ASP A 228 -12.28 11.41 -11.05
N TYR A 229 -12.93 11.21 -12.21
CA TYR A 229 -12.34 10.49 -13.34
C TYR A 229 -11.17 11.27 -13.95
N ILE A 230 -10.10 10.54 -14.26
CA ILE A 230 -8.93 11.07 -14.96
C ILE A 230 -8.77 10.33 -16.28
N SER A 231 -8.73 11.08 -17.37
CA SER A 231 -8.61 10.54 -18.73
C SER A 231 -7.14 10.35 -19.10
N LEU A 232 -6.76 9.09 -19.34
CA LEU A 232 -5.43 8.76 -19.87
C LEU A 232 -5.21 9.39 -21.25
N GLU A 233 -6.25 9.43 -22.09
CA GLU A 233 -6.16 10.04 -23.42
C GLU A 233 -5.82 11.53 -23.36
N LYS A 234 -6.49 12.29 -22.47
CA LYS A 234 -6.16 13.72 -22.24
C LYS A 234 -4.74 13.90 -21.71
N ILE A 235 -4.30 13.07 -20.76
CA ILE A 235 -2.93 13.09 -20.23
C ILE A 235 -1.90 12.84 -21.34
N PHE A 236 -2.13 11.82 -22.16
CA PHE A 236 -1.24 11.47 -23.25
C PHE A 236 -1.18 12.57 -24.33
N ALA A 237 -2.31 13.24 -24.60
CA ALA A 237 -2.35 14.40 -25.48
C ALA A 237 -1.51 15.55 -24.94
N ILE A 238 -1.60 15.85 -23.64
CA ILE A 238 -0.79 16.89 -22.97
C ILE A 238 0.70 16.58 -23.11
N ALA A 239 1.12 15.33 -22.86
CA ALA A 239 2.53 14.94 -22.99
C ALA A 239 3.06 15.16 -24.42
N ASN A 240 2.28 14.80 -25.45
CA ASN A 240 2.66 15.01 -26.85
C ASN A 240 2.64 16.48 -27.28
N GLU A 241 1.77 17.30 -26.69
CA GLU A 241 1.75 18.74 -26.92
C GLU A 241 3.06 19.39 -26.45
N ILE A 242 3.61 18.92 -25.33
CA ILE A 242 4.89 19.40 -24.79
C ILE A 242 6.06 18.97 -25.70
N SER A 243 6.10 17.70 -26.10
CA SER A 243 7.09 17.16 -27.02
C SER A 243 6.65 15.82 -27.59
N PRO A 244 6.85 15.53 -28.89
CA PRO A 244 6.66 14.17 -29.42
C PRO A 244 7.69 13.15 -28.88
N TYR A 245 8.79 13.64 -28.29
CA TYR A 245 9.83 12.84 -27.63
C TYR A 245 9.75 12.95 -26.10
N ASN A 246 8.55 13.18 -25.56
CA ASN A 246 8.32 13.24 -24.12
C ASN A 246 8.65 11.89 -23.42
N HIS A 247 8.84 11.96 -22.11
CA HIS A 247 9.18 10.83 -21.25
C HIS A 247 8.00 10.35 -20.38
N PHE A 248 6.76 10.66 -20.78
CA PHE A 248 5.56 10.07 -20.18
C PHE A 248 5.40 8.63 -20.66
N ASP A 249 5.88 7.68 -19.85
CA ASP A 249 6.12 6.31 -20.31
C ASP A 249 5.44 5.24 -19.46
N VAL A 250 5.02 5.57 -18.24
CA VAL A 250 4.51 4.58 -17.27
C VAL A 250 3.21 5.05 -16.64
N ILE A 251 2.26 4.13 -16.49
CA ILE A 251 1.05 4.32 -15.69
C ILE A 251 0.96 3.26 -14.61
N GLU A 252 0.41 3.65 -13.47
CA GLU A 252 0.08 2.74 -12.38
C GLU A 252 -1.39 2.88 -12.02
N PHE A 253 -2.08 1.75 -11.84
CA PHE A 253 -3.45 1.75 -11.36
C PHE A 253 -3.84 0.45 -10.66
N PRO A 254 -4.92 0.47 -9.85
CA PRO A 254 -5.45 -0.71 -9.20
C PRO A 254 -6.08 -1.67 -10.19
N MET A 255 -5.79 -2.95 -10.03
CA MET A 255 -6.54 -4.02 -10.67
C MET A 255 -6.41 -5.29 -9.82
N ASN A 256 -7.52 -6.02 -9.66
CA ASN A 256 -7.55 -7.30 -8.94
C ASN A 256 -8.80 -8.09 -9.34
N LEU A 257 -9.08 -9.19 -8.64
CA LEU A 257 -10.21 -10.07 -8.96
C LEU A 257 -11.60 -9.39 -8.83
N PHE A 258 -11.68 -8.25 -8.16
CA PHE A 258 -12.89 -7.46 -7.98
C PHE A 258 -12.87 -6.17 -8.85
N GLU A 259 -11.77 -5.44 -8.84
CA GLU A 259 -11.53 -4.21 -9.63
C GLU A 259 -11.00 -4.61 -11.04
N LYS A 260 -11.92 -4.99 -11.94
CA LYS A 260 -11.64 -5.59 -13.27
C LYS A 260 -11.81 -4.62 -14.45
N GLU A 261 -12.20 -3.38 -14.16
CA GLU A 261 -12.67 -2.40 -15.14
C GLU A 261 -11.59 -1.99 -16.13
N ALA A 262 -10.31 -2.12 -15.80
CA ALA A 262 -9.21 -1.82 -16.71
C ALA A 262 -9.21 -2.68 -17.99
N VAL A 263 -9.81 -3.87 -17.92
CA VAL A 263 -10.00 -4.79 -19.06
C VAL A 263 -11.43 -4.72 -19.58
N LEU A 264 -12.42 -4.85 -18.68
CA LEU A 264 -13.81 -5.08 -19.08
C LEU A 264 -14.57 -3.81 -19.47
N LYS A 265 -14.12 -2.64 -19.01
CA LYS A 265 -14.81 -1.37 -19.27
C LYS A 265 -14.12 -0.61 -20.40
N THR A 266 -14.89 -0.25 -21.40
CA THR A 266 -14.47 0.67 -22.46
C THR A 266 -14.80 2.11 -22.04
N ASN A 267 -13.81 2.83 -21.51
CA ASN A 267 -13.99 4.21 -21.03
C ASN A 267 -13.09 5.25 -21.74
N GLN A 268 -12.36 4.83 -22.77
CA GLN A 268 -11.57 5.71 -23.62
C GLN A 268 -12.29 5.95 -24.96
N SER A 269 -11.86 6.95 -25.73
CA SER A 269 -12.44 7.20 -27.07
C SER A 269 -12.30 5.98 -27.97
N ASN A 270 -13.22 5.83 -28.93
CA ASN A 270 -13.32 4.67 -29.84
C ASN A 270 -13.67 3.34 -29.15
N ASN A 271 -14.34 3.39 -27.98
CA ASN A 271 -14.79 2.21 -27.24
C ASN A 271 -13.68 1.18 -26.96
N ILE A 272 -12.50 1.65 -26.53
CA ILE A 272 -11.42 0.78 -26.07
C ILE A 272 -11.24 0.87 -24.55
N SER A 273 -10.69 -0.19 -23.96
CA SER A 273 -10.38 -0.21 -22.53
C SER A 273 -9.14 0.63 -22.20
N LEU A 274 -8.90 0.84 -20.89
CA LEU A 274 -7.68 1.49 -20.41
C LEU A 274 -6.42 0.74 -20.86
N LEU A 275 -6.43 -0.59 -20.76
CA LEU A 275 -5.29 -1.42 -21.14
C LEU A 275 -5.04 -1.43 -22.65
N ASP A 276 -6.10 -1.45 -23.46
CA ASP A 276 -5.97 -1.35 -24.93
C ASP A 276 -5.32 -0.02 -25.34
N LEU A 277 -5.74 1.08 -24.71
CA LEU A 277 -5.13 2.39 -24.96
C LEU A 277 -3.66 2.40 -24.54
N ALA A 278 -3.33 1.86 -23.36
CA ALA A 278 -1.95 1.78 -22.87
C ALA A 278 -1.06 0.94 -23.81
N GLU A 279 -1.55 -0.20 -24.30
CA GLU A 279 -0.85 -1.05 -25.28
C GLU A 279 -0.64 -0.29 -26.60
N LYS A 280 -1.70 0.34 -27.14
CA LYS A 280 -1.61 1.13 -28.38
C LYS A 280 -0.61 2.29 -28.29
N LYS A 281 -0.40 2.84 -27.09
CA LYS A 281 0.57 3.92 -26.83
C LYS A 281 1.93 3.41 -26.34
N ASN A 282 2.13 2.10 -26.26
CA ASN A 282 3.34 1.45 -25.74
C ASN A 282 3.74 1.98 -24.35
N LEU A 283 2.78 2.14 -23.44
CA LEU A 283 3.01 2.55 -22.06
C LEU A 283 3.35 1.35 -21.19
N GLY A 284 4.26 1.53 -20.23
CA GLY A 284 4.50 0.57 -19.17
C GLY A 284 3.33 0.57 -18.18
N VAL A 285 2.80 -0.61 -17.85
CA VAL A 285 1.64 -0.75 -16.95
C VAL A 285 2.03 -1.46 -15.67
N LEU A 286 1.92 -0.74 -14.56
CA LEU A 286 2.12 -1.27 -13.22
C LEU A 286 0.77 -1.47 -12.52
N ILE A 287 0.51 -2.68 -12.03
CA ILE A 287 -0.72 -2.97 -11.31
C ILE A 287 -0.50 -2.83 -9.81
N GLY A 288 -1.15 -1.83 -9.22
CA GLY A 288 -1.22 -1.63 -7.78
C GLY A 288 -2.36 -2.44 -7.14
N ARG A 289 -2.31 -2.59 -5.81
CA ARG A 289 -3.36 -3.24 -5.00
C ARG A 289 -3.84 -4.62 -5.50
N PRO A 290 -2.96 -5.53 -5.96
CA PRO A 290 -3.39 -6.83 -6.51
C PRO A 290 -4.11 -7.72 -5.50
N LEU A 291 -3.81 -7.52 -4.20
CA LEU A 291 -4.36 -8.31 -3.10
C LEU A 291 -5.21 -7.50 -2.11
N ASN A 292 -5.36 -6.17 -2.29
CA ASN A 292 -6.13 -5.32 -1.38
C ASN A 292 -7.30 -4.70 -2.15
N VAL A 293 -8.45 -5.34 -2.05
CA VAL A 293 -9.68 -5.01 -2.76
C VAL A 293 -10.39 -3.87 -2.04
N LYS A 294 -10.89 -2.91 -2.82
CA LYS A 294 -11.92 -1.96 -2.37
C LYS A 294 -13.23 -2.30 -3.08
N PHE A 295 -14.23 -2.78 -2.33
CA PHE A 295 -15.51 -3.20 -2.89
C PHE A 295 -16.64 -2.83 -1.94
N ASN A 296 -17.68 -2.13 -2.43
CA ASN A 296 -18.84 -1.69 -1.64
C ASN A 296 -18.49 -1.03 -0.28
N ASN A 297 -17.53 -0.08 -0.28
CA ASN A 297 -16.98 0.57 0.92
C ASN A 297 -16.27 -0.37 1.93
N LYS A 298 -16.16 -1.67 1.64
CA LYS A 298 -15.39 -2.62 2.43
C LYS A 298 -13.98 -2.79 1.84
N SER A 299 -13.03 -3.07 2.73
CA SER A 299 -11.67 -3.45 2.36
C SER A 299 -11.52 -4.94 2.54
N LEU A 300 -11.18 -5.66 1.47
CA LEU A 300 -10.94 -7.11 1.52
C LEU A 300 -9.50 -7.40 1.13
N LYS A 301 -8.98 -8.53 1.61
CA LYS A 301 -7.65 -9.03 1.28
C LYS A 301 -7.74 -10.39 0.59
N LEU A 302 -7.26 -10.49 -0.64
CA LEU A 302 -7.18 -11.73 -1.43
C LEU A 302 -6.01 -12.62 -0.97
N ALA A 303 -5.88 -12.83 0.34
CA ALA A 303 -4.85 -13.66 0.92
C ALA A 303 -5.36 -14.23 2.25
N LYS A 304 -5.23 -15.55 2.41
CA LYS A 304 -5.62 -16.25 3.63
C LYS A 304 -4.76 -15.77 4.81
N PRO A 305 -5.36 -15.39 5.96
CA PRO A 305 -4.61 -15.01 7.14
C PRO A 305 -3.84 -16.21 7.71
N ILE A 306 -2.71 -15.94 8.38
CA ILE A 306 -1.95 -16.96 9.10
C ILE A 306 -2.40 -16.93 10.55
N ILE A 307 -3.07 -17.99 10.99
CA ILE A 307 -3.66 -18.09 12.33
C ILE A 307 -2.92 -19.18 13.09
N PRO A 308 -2.15 -18.86 14.15
CA PRO A 308 -1.39 -19.86 14.89
C PRO A 308 -2.25 -20.91 15.58
N ALA A 309 -3.38 -20.47 16.15
CA ALA A 309 -4.37 -21.33 16.80
C ALA A 309 -5.74 -20.66 16.76
N VAL A 310 -6.78 -21.43 16.45
CA VAL A 310 -8.16 -20.94 16.38
C VAL A 310 -8.83 -21.15 17.76
N PRO A 311 -9.22 -20.09 18.47
CA PRO A 311 -9.93 -20.23 19.74
C PRO A 311 -11.40 -20.56 19.50
N THR A 312 -12.00 -21.32 20.41
CA THR A 312 -13.46 -21.46 20.46
C THR A 312 -14.10 -20.26 21.15
N LYS A 313 -15.40 -20.05 20.94
CA LYS A 313 -16.14 -18.96 21.61
C LYS A 313 -16.07 -19.09 23.13
N GLU A 314 -16.17 -20.32 23.62
CA GLU A 314 -16.12 -20.64 25.06
C GLU A 314 -14.78 -20.24 25.69
N ILE A 315 -13.66 -20.35 24.96
CA ILE A 315 -12.34 -19.91 25.44
C ILE A 315 -12.30 -18.39 25.59
N ILE A 316 -12.85 -17.66 24.63
CA ILE A 316 -12.93 -16.19 24.66
C ILE A 316 -13.83 -15.73 25.81
N ASP A 317 -15.03 -16.30 25.91
CA ASP A 317 -16.00 -15.97 26.95
C ASP A 317 -15.46 -16.30 28.35
N SER A 318 -14.75 -17.42 28.50
CA SER A 318 -14.10 -17.78 29.77
C SER A 318 -13.00 -16.81 30.17
N GLU A 319 -12.20 -16.32 29.20
CA GLU A 319 -11.17 -15.31 29.47
C GLU A 319 -11.79 -13.96 29.84
N LEU A 320 -12.87 -13.54 29.15
CA LEU A 320 -13.65 -12.36 29.50
C LEU A 320 -14.19 -12.43 30.94
N ILE A 321 -14.82 -13.55 31.31
CA ILE A 321 -15.32 -13.77 32.69
C ILE A 321 -14.18 -13.68 33.71
N ALA A 322 -13.01 -14.26 33.40
CA ALA A 322 -11.85 -14.18 34.27
C ALA A 322 -11.34 -12.74 34.43
N ILE A 323 -11.30 -11.97 33.35
CA ILE A 323 -10.96 -10.53 33.38
C ILE A 323 -11.97 -9.77 34.23
N GLY A 324 -13.28 -9.92 34.00
CA GLY A 324 -14.32 -9.23 34.79
C GLY A 324 -14.27 -9.53 36.29
N LYS A 325 -13.89 -10.75 36.69
CA LYS A 325 -13.63 -11.09 38.10
C LYS A 325 -12.42 -10.33 38.67
N LEU A 326 -11.36 -10.23 37.87
CA LEU A 326 -10.12 -9.55 38.27
C LEU A 326 -10.30 -8.03 38.32
N GLU A 327 -11.00 -7.42 37.36
CA GLU A 327 -11.36 -6.01 37.39
C GLU A 327 -12.15 -5.66 38.67
N LYS A 328 -13.15 -6.48 39.03
CA LYS A 328 -13.91 -6.31 40.29
C LYS A 328 -13.03 -6.44 41.53
N LEU A 329 -12.07 -7.37 41.53
CA LEU A 329 -11.12 -7.54 42.63
C LEU A 329 -10.21 -6.30 42.77
N ILE A 330 -9.69 -5.79 41.66
CA ILE A 330 -8.85 -4.61 41.59
C ILE A 330 -9.60 -3.39 42.14
N VAL A 331 -10.84 -3.16 41.72
CA VAL A 331 -11.69 -2.08 42.27
C VAL A 331 -11.82 -2.22 43.78
N LYS A 332 -12.15 -3.43 44.27
CA LYS A 332 -12.31 -3.69 45.71
C LYS A 332 -11.02 -3.40 46.52
N LYS A 333 -9.84 -3.65 45.95
CA LYS A 333 -8.54 -3.36 46.58
C LYS A 333 -8.14 -1.88 46.51
N LEU A 334 -8.50 -1.19 45.43
CA LEU A 334 -8.18 0.23 45.22
C LEU A 334 -9.09 1.20 45.98
N THR A 335 -10.39 0.92 46.08
CA THR A 335 -11.35 1.84 46.73
C THR A 335 -10.92 2.25 48.15
N PRO A 336 -10.44 1.36 49.03
CA PRO A 336 -9.99 1.75 50.37
C PRO A 336 -8.72 2.62 50.40
N LEU A 337 -7.93 2.65 49.33
CA LEU A 337 -6.71 3.46 49.25
C LEU A 337 -7.01 4.94 49.01
N GLY A 338 -8.26 5.30 48.65
CA GLY A 338 -8.72 6.68 48.51
C GLY A 338 -8.18 7.42 47.28
N ASP A 339 -7.54 6.73 46.35
CA ASP A 339 -6.96 7.32 45.15
C ASP A 339 -7.92 7.23 43.96
N GLU A 340 -8.87 8.17 43.90
CA GLU A 340 -9.89 8.23 42.85
C GLU A 340 -9.28 8.47 41.45
N GLU A 341 -8.16 9.17 41.37
CA GLU A 341 -7.46 9.45 40.12
C GLU A 341 -6.88 8.16 39.53
N ILE A 342 -6.13 7.40 40.33
CA ILE A 342 -5.57 6.11 39.90
C ILE A 342 -6.69 5.12 39.52
N LEU A 343 -7.77 5.07 40.30
CA LEU A 343 -8.91 4.21 39.99
C LEU A 343 -9.55 4.58 38.64
N SER A 344 -9.71 5.87 38.37
CA SER A 344 -10.23 6.39 37.10
C SER A 344 -9.29 6.02 35.94
N GLU A 345 -7.99 6.22 36.10
CA GLU A 345 -6.98 5.89 35.08
C GLU A 345 -6.97 4.41 34.72
N ILE A 346 -7.07 3.52 35.71
CA ILE A 346 -7.14 2.07 35.49
C ILE A 346 -8.44 1.69 34.77
N LYS A 347 -9.59 2.20 35.23
CA LYS A 347 -10.90 1.91 34.61
C LYS A 347 -10.95 2.36 33.15
N ASN A 348 -10.46 3.55 32.86
CA ASN A 348 -10.60 4.15 31.53
C ASN A 348 -9.66 3.52 30.49
N ASN A 349 -8.53 2.94 30.93
CA ASN A 349 -7.44 2.54 30.04
C ASN A 349 -7.07 1.04 30.07
N LEU A 350 -7.43 0.30 31.13
CA LEU A 350 -7.15 -1.14 31.24
C LEU A 350 -8.42 -1.99 31.23
N PHE A 351 -9.50 -1.56 31.88
CA PHE A 351 -10.71 -2.37 31.99
C PHE A 351 -11.44 -2.43 30.65
N ILE A 352 -11.84 -3.64 30.26
CA ILE A 352 -12.49 -3.93 28.98
C ILE A 352 -13.72 -4.82 29.12
N PHE A 353 -13.99 -5.35 30.32
CA PHE A 353 -15.05 -6.33 30.50
C PHE A 353 -16.41 -5.77 30.10
N GLU A 354 -16.77 -4.58 30.56
CA GLU A 354 -18.08 -3.98 30.23
C GLU A 354 -18.25 -3.71 28.73
N GLU A 355 -17.15 -3.34 28.04
CA GLU A 355 -17.20 -3.02 26.62
C GLU A 355 -17.27 -4.27 25.72
N LEU A 356 -16.59 -5.35 26.10
CA LEU A 356 -16.44 -6.55 25.26
C LEU A 356 -17.31 -7.73 25.69
N ASN A 357 -17.76 -7.78 26.94
CA ASN A 357 -18.65 -8.84 27.40
C ASN A 357 -19.97 -8.77 26.64
N ASN A 358 -20.36 -9.89 26.02
CA ASN A 358 -21.48 -10.03 25.08
C ASN A 358 -21.35 -9.29 23.73
N ASN A 359 -20.45 -8.33 23.59
CA ASN A 359 -20.36 -7.51 22.37
C ASN A 359 -19.17 -7.87 21.47
N TRP A 360 -18.24 -8.72 21.91
CA TRP A 360 -17.07 -9.08 21.09
C TRP A 360 -17.42 -9.80 19.78
N GLN A 361 -18.66 -10.32 19.67
CA GLN A 361 -19.21 -10.95 18.46
C GLN A 361 -19.97 -9.96 17.56
N ASP A 362 -20.20 -8.72 18.01
CA ASP A 362 -20.99 -7.72 17.28
C ASP A 362 -20.20 -7.03 16.16
N PHE A 363 -18.89 -7.25 16.09
CA PHE A 363 -18.08 -6.75 14.99
C PHE A 363 -18.51 -7.39 13.67
N GLU A 364 -18.43 -6.64 12.57
CA GLU A 364 -18.83 -7.17 11.26
C GLU A 364 -17.82 -8.20 10.73
N ASP A 365 -16.52 -7.93 10.92
CA ASP A 365 -15.43 -8.75 10.41
C ASP A 365 -14.08 -8.47 11.10
N THR A 366 -13.00 -9.09 10.61
CA THR A 366 -11.65 -8.87 11.12
C THR A 366 -11.14 -7.43 10.96
N PHE A 367 -11.59 -6.70 9.95
CA PHE A 367 -11.16 -5.33 9.70
C PHE A 367 -11.82 -4.37 10.68
N ASP A 368 -13.12 -4.56 10.95
CA ASP A 368 -13.86 -3.81 11.95
C ASP A 368 -13.27 -4.02 13.35
N TRP A 369 -13.03 -5.29 13.74
CA TRP A 369 -12.32 -5.61 14.98
C TRP A 369 -10.93 -4.95 15.05
N LYS A 370 -10.10 -5.07 14.01
CA LYS A 370 -8.76 -4.47 13.99
C LYS A 370 -8.80 -2.95 14.04
N ASN A 371 -9.80 -2.32 13.42
CA ASN A 371 -10.00 -0.89 13.48
C ASN A 371 -10.27 -0.44 14.92
N LYS A 372 -11.24 -1.07 15.60
CA LYS A 372 -11.53 -0.79 17.02
C LYS A 372 -10.32 -1.11 17.91
N LEU A 373 -9.65 -2.23 17.68
CA LEU A 373 -8.46 -2.64 18.43
C LEU A 373 -7.34 -1.59 18.32
N ASN A 374 -6.99 -1.16 17.11
CA ASN A 374 -5.85 -0.27 16.89
C ASN A 374 -6.13 1.19 17.26
N ASN A 375 -7.37 1.66 17.06
CA ASN A 375 -7.69 3.08 17.23
C ASN A 375 -8.30 3.41 18.61
N TYR A 376 -8.75 2.40 19.36
CA TYR A 376 -9.40 2.60 20.65
C TYR A 376 -8.75 1.78 21.78
N PHE A 377 -8.66 0.45 21.65
CA PHE A 377 -8.18 -0.40 22.75
C PHE A 377 -6.66 -0.35 22.96
N LEU A 378 -5.86 -0.48 21.90
CA LEU A 378 -4.39 -0.49 22.00
C LEU A 378 -3.80 0.84 22.49
N PRO A 379 -4.25 2.02 22.02
CA PRO A 379 -3.73 3.30 22.53
C PRO A 379 -3.93 3.43 24.05
N LYS A 380 -5.12 3.10 24.54
CA LYS A 380 -5.46 3.03 25.97
C LYS A 380 -4.59 2.03 26.73
N PHE A 381 -4.48 0.81 26.20
CA PHE A 381 -3.66 -0.25 26.78
C PHE A 381 -2.18 0.15 26.88
N HIS A 382 -1.63 0.79 25.84
CA HIS A 382 -0.25 1.27 25.84
C HIS A 382 -0.04 2.47 26.77
N TYR A 383 -0.99 3.41 26.79
CA TYR A 383 -0.98 4.51 27.75
C TYR A 383 -0.94 3.99 29.18
N TYR A 384 -1.83 3.06 29.53
CA TYR A 384 -1.86 2.44 30.85
C TYR A 384 -0.53 1.75 31.21
N LYS A 385 0.04 0.97 30.29
CA LYS A 385 1.34 0.30 30.51
C LYS A 385 2.47 1.29 30.82
N ASN A 386 2.44 2.48 30.22
CA ASN A 386 3.40 3.54 30.52
C ASN A 386 3.06 4.25 31.84
N TYR A 387 1.79 4.49 32.11
CA TYR A 387 1.31 5.11 33.35
C TYR A 387 1.74 4.31 34.58
N ILE A 388 1.47 3.01 34.62
CA ILE A 388 1.79 2.17 35.79
C ILE A 388 3.30 1.97 35.98
N LYS A 389 4.08 2.03 34.89
CA LYS A 389 5.55 1.99 34.96
C LYS A 389 6.12 3.22 35.67
N ASN A 390 5.42 4.36 35.60
CA ASN A 390 5.87 5.64 36.15
C ASN A 390 5.22 5.97 37.50
N ASN A 391 4.16 5.26 37.90
CA ASN A 391 3.41 5.50 39.13
C ASN A 391 3.34 4.20 39.95
N SER A 392 4.24 4.04 40.93
CA SER A 392 4.18 2.89 41.85
C SER A 392 3.05 3.05 42.85
N LEU A 393 2.29 1.97 43.06
CA LEU A 393 1.17 1.92 44.00
C LEU A 393 1.63 1.52 45.41
N LYS A 394 2.91 1.15 45.60
CA LYS A 394 3.49 0.68 46.87
C LYS A 394 2.66 -0.45 47.52
N ASN A 395 1.99 -1.24 46.70
CA ASN A 395 1.18 -2.37 47.11
C ASN A 395 1.44 -3.53 46.14
N GLU A 396 2.36 -4.42 46.52
CA GLU A 396 2.83 -5.51 45.65
C GLU A 396 1.70 -6.43 45.19
N ASP A 397 0.75 -6.75 46.05
CA ASP A 397 -0.38 -7.62 45.75
C ASP A 397 -1.33 -6.98 44.70
N LEU A 398 -1.60 -5.68 44.82
CA LEU A 398 -2.37 -4.93 43.84
C LEU A 398 -1.61 -4.76 42.51
N GLU A 399 -0.32 -4.47 42.56
CA GLU A 399 0.51 -4.38 41.35
C GLU A 399 0.54 -5.72 40.61
N MET A 400 0.63 -6.85 41.31
CA MET A 400 0.55 -8.18 40.72
C MET A 400 -0.79 -8.48 40.05
N ASP A 401 -1.91 -8.09 40.67
CA ASP A 401 -3.24 -8.20 40.05
C ASP A 401 -3.34 -7.37 38.76
N LEU A 402 -2.80 -6.16 38.76
CA LEU A 402 -2.78 -5.27 37.60
C LEU A 402 -1.90 -5.83 36.46
N TYR A 403 -0.73 -6.39 36.79
CA TYR A 403 0.10 -7.11 35.82
C TYR A 403 -0.64 -8.32 35.22
N SER A 404 -1.31 -9.10 36.06
CA SER A 404 -2.14 -10.24 35.63
C SER A 404 -3.27 -9.79 34.71
N CYS A 405 -3.96 -8.69 35.06
CA CYS A 405 -5.03 -8.11 34.25
C CYS A 405 -4.51 -7.65 32.89
N THR A 406 -3.38 -6.95 32.87
CA THR A 406 -2.71 -6.51 31.64
C THR A 406 -2.36 -7.69 30.72
N PHE A 407 -1.82 -8.76 31.29
CA PHE A 407 -1.51 -9.97 30.53
C PHE A 407 -2.77 -10.62 29.95
N LYS A 408 -3.83 -10.74 30.75
CA LYS A 408 -5.11 -11.31 30.32
C LYS A 408 -5.80 -10.49 29.24
N VAL A 409 -5.79 -9.16 29.35
CA VAL A 409 -6.33 -8.26 28.31
C VAL A 409 -5.57 -8.42 27.00
N GLY A 410 -4.23 -8.43 27.03
CA GLY A 410 -3.43 -8.68 25.83
C GLY A 410 -3.67 -10.06 25.20
N LYS A 411 -3.85 -11.09 26.04
CA LYS A 411 -4.24 -12.44 25.60
C LYS A 411 -5.62 -12.43 24.95
N LEU A 412 -6.61 -11.78 25.56
CA LEU A 412 -7.96 -11.65 25.01
C LEU A 412 -7.95 -10.99 23.62
N PHE A 413 -7.22 -9.88 23.46
CA PHE A 413 -7.09 -9.23 22.14
C PHE A 413 -6.54 -10.18 21.08
N SER A 414 -5.58 -11.02 21.45
CA SER A 414 -5.02 -12.04 20.55
C SER A 414 -6.05 -13.12 20.20
N LEU A 415 -6.85 -13.58 21.17
CA LEU A 415 -7.89 -14.58 20.95
C LEU A 415 -9.01 -14.05 20.03
N VAL A 416 -9.55 -12.86 20.33
CA VAL A 416 -10.59 -12.23 19.51
C VAL A 416 -10.09 -11.97 18.09
N SER A 417 -8.83 -11.53 17.94
CA SER A 417 -8.20 -11.37 16.62
C SER A 417 -8.13 -12.68 15.85
N ALA A 418 -7.68 -13.76 16.49
CA ALA A 418 -7.57 -15.08 15.86
C ALA A 418 -8.93 -15.66 15.45
N TYR A 419 -9.98 -15.42 16.25
CA TYR A 419 -11.35 -15.81 15.90
C TYR A 419 -11.82 -15.09 14.62
N TRP A 420 -11.74 -13.76 14.58
CA TRP A 420 -12.20 -13.01 13.41
C TRP A 420 -11.36 -13.25 12.17
N GLU A 421 -10.06 -13.50 12.32
CA GLU A 421 -9.21 -13.97 11.22
C GLU A 421 -9.62 -15.35 10.72
N ASN A 422 -10.08 -16.25 11.60
CA ASN A 422 -10.60 -17.56 11.21
C ASN A 422 -11.91 -17.44 10.42
N GLU A 423 -12.84 -16.59 10.86
CA GLU A 423 -14.07 -16.31 10.09
C GLU A 423 -13.71 -15.72 8.72
N TYR A 424 -12.74 -14.81 8.67
CA TYR A 424 -12.24 -14.28 7.41
C TYR A 424 -11.58 -15.35 6.52
N SER A 425 -10.87 -16.32 7.12
CA SER A 425 -10.28 -17.43 6.38
C SER A 425 -11.35 -18.24 5.66
N LYS A 426 -12.49 -18.54 6.31
CA LYS A 426 -13.60 -19.28 5.68
C LYS A 426 -14.14 -18.53 4.47
N PHE A 427 -14.28 -17.21 4.57
CA PHE A 427 -14.66 -16.36 3.45
C PHE A 427 -13.65 -16.43 2.29
N THR A 428 -12.35 -16.36 2.57
CA THR A 428 -11.32 -16.51 1.52
C THR A 428 -11.30 -17.91 0.90
N ASP A 429 -11.62 -18.95 1.66
CA ASP A 429 -11.72 -20.33 1.16
C ASP A 429 -12.93 -20.50 0.23
N LYS A 430 -14.05 -19.83 0.52
CA LYS A 430 -15.22 -19.78 -0.39
C LYS A 430 -14.86 -19.16 -1.74
N ILE A 431 -14.22 -17.98 -1.73
CA ILE A 431 -13.78 -17.31 -2.97
C ILE A 431 -12.81 -18.21 -3.74
N HIS A 432 -11.86 -18.84 -3.04
CA HIS A 432 -10.90 -19.75 -3.66
C HIS A 432 -11.60 -20.92 -4.37
N ALA A 433 -12.57 -21.57 -3.72
CA ALA A 433 -13.35 -22.66 -4.31
C ALA A 433 -14.14 -22.22 -5.55
N GLU A 434 -14.85 -21.09 -5.46
CA GLU A 434 -15.61 -20.54 -6.60
C GLU A 434 -14.72 -20.28 -7.82
N LEU A 435 -13.52 -19.74 -7.60
CA LEU A 435 -12.57 -19.46 -8.67
C LEU A 435 -11.89 -20.72 -9.21
N ALA A 436 -11.57 -21.70 -8.36
CA ALA A 436 -11.04 -22.99 -8.80
C ALA A 436 -12.02 -23.72 -9.73
N ASP A 437 -13.31 -23.66 -9.41
CA ASP A 437 -14.37 -24.32 -10.18
C ASP A 437 -14.68 -23.60 -11.51
N SER A 438 -14.64 -22.25 -11.51
CA SER A 438 -15.06 -21.44 -12.66
C SER A 438 -13.93 -21.06 -13.63
N VAL A 439 -12.67 -21.11 -13.19
CA VAL A 439 -11.51 -20.63 -13.95
C VAL A 439 -10.47 -21.74 -14.11
N PRO A 440 -10.43 -22.45 -15.26
CA PRO A 440 -9.54 -23.58 -15.49
C PRO A 440 -8.05 -23.27 -15.27
N GLU A 441 -7.62 -22.04 -15.53
CA GLU A 441 -6.25 -21.56 -15.30
C GLU A 441 -5.82 -21.60 -13.83
N PHE A 442 -6.78 -21.80 -12.90
CA PHE A 442 -6.56 -21.83 -11.46
C PHE A 442 -6.69 -23.22 -10.82
N ASP A 443 -7.13 -24.26 -11.53
CA ASP A 443 -7.49 -25.62 -11.05
C ASP A 443 -6.48 -26.25 -10.05
N LYS A 444 -5.19 -25.89 -10.13
CA LYS A 444 -4.12 -26.45 -9.27
C LYS A 444 -3.55 -25.47 -8.24
N THR A 445 -4.14 -24.29 -8.13
CA THR A 445 -3.60 -23.20 -7.32
C THR A 445 -4.12 -23.32 -5.90
N THR A 446 -3.25 -23.51 -4.91
CA THR A 446 -3.69 -23.75 -3.53
C THR A 446 -3.98 -22.49 -2.72
N LYS A 447 -3.61 -21.29 -3.22
CA LYS A 447 -3.82 -20.03 -2.51
C LYS A 447 -4.54 -19.02 -3.38
N LEU A 448 -5.51 -18.34 -2.78
CA LEU A 448 -6.23 -17.22 -3.41
C LEU A 448 -5.29 -16.09 -3.88
N SER A 449 -4.22 -15.82 -3.11
CA SER A 449 -3.22 -14.81 -3.49
C SER A 449 -2.50 -15.16 -4.79
N ASN A 450 -2.19 -16.44 -4.99
CA ASN A 450 -1.58 -16.92 -6.23
C ASN A 450 -2.56 -16.80 -7.41
N MET A 451 -3.85 -17.14 -7.22
CA MET A 451 -4.88 -16.96 -8.26
C MET A 451 -4.99 -15.49 -8.68
N ALA A 452 -5.05 -14.57 -7.70
CA ALA A 452 -5.14 -13.13 -7.96
C ALA A 452 -3.91 -12.61 -8.73
N ILE A 453 -2.69 -12.99 -8.31
CA ILE A 453 -1.46 -12.61 -9.00
C ILE A 453 -1.42 -13.23 -10.40
N ARG A 454 -1.82 -14.50 -10.55
CA ARG A 454 -1.84 -15.19 -11.83
C ARG A 454 -2.77 -14.52 -12.83
N ALA A 455 -4.00 -14.20 -12.44
CA ALA A 455 -4.95 -13.48 -13.30
C ALA A 455 -4.32 -12.22 -13.91
N LEU A 456 -3.69 -11.41 -13.07
CA LEU A 456 -3.06 -10.16 -13.46
C LEU A 456 -1.82 -10.36 -14.34
N ARG A 457 -0.97 -11.35 -14.02
CA ARG A 457 0.16 -11.74 -14.88
C ARG A 457 -0.28 -12.28 -16.23
N SER A 458 -1.40 -13.00 -16.26
CA SER A 458 -2.03 -13.52 -17.47
C SER A 458 -2.79 -12.44 -18.26
N THR A 459 -2.80 -11.18 -17.82
CA THR A 459 -3.54 -10.11 -18.52
C THR A 459 -2.65 -9.43 -19.56
N LYS A 460 -3.11 -9.42 -20.82
CA LYS A 460 -2.47 -8.66 -21.90
C LYS A 460 -2.35 -7.17 -21.54
N GLY A 461 -1.22 -6.56 -21.90
CA GLY A 461 -0.92 -5.16 -21.61
C GLY A 461 -0.38 -4.88 -20.20
N VAL A 462 -0.50 -5.81 -19.25
CA VAL A 462 0.12 -5.68 -17.92
C VAL A 462 1.62 -5.96 -17.99
N THR A 463 2.44 -5.01 -17.55
CA THR A 463 3.90 -5.19 -17.47
C THR A 463 4.31 -5.91 -16.19
N SER A 464 3.92 -5.37 -15.03
CA SER A 464 4.34 -5.89 -13.73
C SER A 464 3.28 -5.69 -12.64
N VAL A 465 3.09 -6.70 -11.80
CA VAL A 465 2.14 -6.71 -10.69
C VAL A 465 2.87 -6.38 -9.38
N LEU A 466 2.48 -5.29 -8.71
CA LEU A 466 3.17 -4.79 -7.51
C LEU A 466 2.67 -5.50 -6.25
N VAL A 467 3.45 -6.46 -5.76
CA VAL A 467 3.06 -7.29 -4.61
C VAL A 467 3.77 -6.82 -3.33
N GLY A 468 2.98 -6.60 -2.27
CA GLY A 468 3.47 -6.20 -0.95
C GLY A 468 4.08 -7.34 -0.15
N MET A 469 5.34 -7.69 -0.45
CA MET A 469 6.06 -8.80 0.18
C MET A 469 6.80 -8.35 1.45
N THR A 470 6.08 -8.11 2.55
CA THR A 470 6.67 -7.57 3.79
C THR A 470 7.50 -8.57 4.61
N LYS A 471 7.50 -9.86 4.24
CA LYS A 471 8.24 -10.93 4.92
C LYS A 471 8.78 -11.93 3.89
N VAL A 472 9.91 -12.56 4.21
CA VAL A 472 10.57 -13.56 3.34
C VAL A 472 9.64 -14.69 2.84
N PRO A 473 8.72 -15.27 3.65
CA PRO A 473 7.77 -16.27 3.15
C PRO A 473 6.88 -15.77 2.01
N TYR A 474 6.51 -14.48 2.02
CA TYR A 474 5.72 -13.89 0.93
C TYR A 474 6.54 -13.73 -0.34
N VAL A 475 7.85 -13.50 -0.21
CA VAL A 475 8.78 -13.48 -1.36
C VAL A 475 8.87 -14.86 -1.98
N TYR A 476 9.04 -15.92 -1.17
CA TYR A 476 9.05 -17.30 -1.69
C TYR A 476 7.74 -17.63 -2.42
N ASP A 477 6.60 -17.21 -1.89
CA ASP A 477 5.31 -17.41 -2.53
C ASP A 477 5.21 -16.71 -3.89
N ALA A 478 5.63 -15.44 -3.98
CA ALA A 478 5.63 -14.68 -5.22
C ALA A 478 6.63 -15.24 -6.26
N ILE A 479 7.83 -15.65 -5.83
CA ILE A 479 8.82 -16.27 -6.72
C ILE A 479 8.31 -17.62 -7.25
N ASN A 480 7.67 -18.44 -6.41
CA ASN A 480 7.08 -19.70 -6.85
C ASN A 480 5.95 -19.46 -7.86
N GLU A 481 5.15 -18.42 -7.66
CA GLU A 481 4.13 -18.02 -8.65
C GLU A 481 4.76 -17.57 -9.95
N LEU A 482 5.82 -16.74 -9.92
CA LEU A 482 6.54 -16.31 -11.12
C LEU A 482 6.99 -17.51 -11.99
N LYS A 483 7.44 -18.60 -11.36
CA LYS A 483 7.85 -19.83 -12.05
C LYS A 483 6.70 -20.57 -12.73
N HIS A 484 5.45 -20.24 -12.38
CA HIS A 484 4.29 -20.74 -13.10
C HIS A 484 4.13 -19.97 -14.41
N PRO A 485 4.15 -20.65 -15.57
CA PRO A 485 3.95 -20.00 -16.87
C PRO A 485 2.50 -19.51 -16.99
N VAL A 486 2.32 -18.40 -17.70
CA VAL A 486 1.00 -17.79 -17.94
C VAL A 486 0.80 -17.51 -19.42
N ASN A 487 -0.45 -17.63 -19.88
CA ASN A 487 -0.88 -17.11 -21.18
C ASN A 487 -1.44 -15.68 -20.98
N LYS A 488 -1.17 -14.75 -21.89
CA LYS A 488 -1.64 -13.36 -21.84
C LYS A 488 -3.10 -13.18 -22.27
N ASP A 489 -3.74 -14.23 -22.78
CA ASP A 489 -5.16 -14.23 -23.21
C ASP A 489 -6.12 -14.64 -22.08
N PHE A 490 -5.98 -14.02 -20.90
CA PHE A 490 -6.85 -14.33 -19.76
C PHE A 490 -8.26 -13.76 -19.94
N ASP A 491 -9.26 -14.64 -19.86
CA ASP A 491 -10.67 -14.26 -19.97
C ASP A 491 -11.23 -13.78 -18.62
N TRP A 492 -11.22 -12.47 -18.43
CA TRP A 492 -11.75 -11.81 -17.22
C TRP A 492 -13.27 -11.94 -17.04
N SER A 493 -14.02 -12.34 -18.08
CA SER A 493 -15.47 -12.54 -17.98
C SER A 493 -15.84 -13.76 -17.12
N LYS A 494 -14.90 -14.71 -16.95
CA LYS A 494 -15.06 -15.90 -16.10
C LYS A 494 -14.89 -15.63 -14.61
N ILE A 495 -14.30 -14.49 -14.24
CA ILE A 495 -14.10 -14.14 -12.83
C ILE A 495 -15.45 -13.71 -12.25
N PHE A 496 -16.17 -14.63 -11.63
CA PHE A 496 -17.37 -14.34 -10.85
C PHE A 496 -17.12 -14.73 -9.39
N ILE A 497 -17.38 -13.80 -8.46
CA ILE A 497 -17.17 -14.02 -7.03
C ILE A 497 -18.45 -13.59 -6.31
N SER A 498 -19.05 -14.50 -5.56
CA SER A 498 -20.20 -14.18 -4.70
C SER A 498 -19.69 -13.54 -3.41
N VAL A 499 -20.26 -12.39 -3.05
CA VAL A 499 -19.85 -11.61 -1.86
C VAL A 499 -20.94 -11.61 -0.78
N ASP A 500 -21.94 -12.48 -0.95
CA ASP A 500 -23.03 -12.69 0.01
C ASP A 500 -22.57 -13.51 1.23
#